data_AF-A0A658QVY3-F1
#
_entry.id   AF-A0A658QVY3-F1
#
_cell.length_a   1.000
_cell.length_b   1.000
_cell.length_c   1.000
_cell.angle_alpha   90.00
_cell.angle_beta   90.00
_cell.angle_gamma   90.00
#
_symmetry.space_group_name_H-M   'P 1'
#
loop_
_entity.id
_entity.type
_entity.pdbx_description
1 polymer ?
#
loop_
_entity_poly.entity_id
_entity_poly.type
_entity_poly.pdbx_seq_one_letter_code
_entity_poly.pdbx_strand_id
1 'polypeptide(L)' 'MRYAERRTDALGRWLQALLRRRHSNVVACALANKMARIVWAILAKGGEYRAQPAIA' A
#
# COMPACT_ATOMS: atom_id res chain seq x y z
N MET A 1 9.20 6.51 -8.80
CA MET A 1 8.51 5.40 -8.09
C MET A 1 9.17 4.04 -8.37
N ARG A 2 10.51 3.94 -8.39
CA ARG A 2 11.26 2.74 -8.84
C ARG A 2 11.04 1.47 -7.99
N TYR A 3 10.65 1.61 -6.72
CA TYR A 3 10.42 0.46 -5.85
C TYR A 3 9.07 -0.23 -6.07
N ALA A 4 8.06 0.47 -6.60
CA ALA A 4 6.76 -0.14 -6.89
C ALA A 4 6.81 -1.10 -8.09
N GLU A 5 7.80 -0.97 -8.96
CA GLU A 5 8.02 -1.84 -10.13
C GLU A 5 8.64 -3.19 -9.76
N ARG A 6 9.42 -3.24 -8.68
CA ARG A 6 10.07 -4.49 -8.22
C ARG A 6 9.19 -5.33 -7.30
N ARG A 7 7.99 -4.85 -6.99
CA ARG A 7 7.04 -5.51 -6.09
C ARG A 7 6.04 -6.34 -6.89
N THR A 8 6.18 -7.66 -6.83
CA THR A 8 5.27 -8.65 -7.44
C THR A 8 4.04 -8.95 -6.59
N ASP A 9 3.97 -8.40 -5.37
CA ASP A 9 2.81 -8.54 -4.49
C ASP A 9 1.55 -7.83 -5.04
N ALA A 10 0.39 -8.19 -4.51
CA ALA A 10 -0.89 -7.63 -4.92
C ALA A 10 -0.94 -6.10 -4.81
N LEU A 11 -0.22 -5.50 -3.85
CA LEU A 11 -0.12 -4.05 -3.71
C LEU A 11 0.77 -3.43 -4.82
N GLY A 12 1.85 -4.11 -5.22
CA GLY A 12 2.65 -3.76 -6.39
C GLY A 12 1.85 -3.76 -7.69
N ARG A 13 1.06 -4.81 -7.96
CA ARG A 13 0.16 -4.86 -9.14
C ARG A 13 -0.88 -3.74 -9.13
N TRP A 14 -1.46 -3.45 -7.96
CA TRP A 14 -2.41 -2.34 -7.81
C TRP A 14 -1.75 -0.97 -8.05
N LEU A 15 -0.55 -0.75 -7.53
CA LEU A 15 0.24 0.47 -7.78
C LEU A 15 0.55 0.66 -9.26
N GLN A 16 0.97 -0.40 -9.96
CA GLN A 16 1.22 -0.37 -11.41
C GLN A 16 -0.03 0.00 -12.21
N ALA A 17 -1.18 -0.60 -11.88
CA ALA A 17 -2.45 -0.28 -12.51
C ALA A 17 -2.85 1.19 -12.28
N LEU A 18 -2.53 1.75 -11.10
CA LEU A 18 -2.79 3.15 -10.76
C LEU A 18 -1.86 4.10 -11.52
N LEU A 19 -0.57 3.77 -11.60
CA LEU A 19 0.43 4.52 -12.38
C LEU A 19 0.09 4.62 -13.87
N ARG A 20 -0.55 3.57 -14.43
CA ARG A 20 -1.03 3.60 -15.82
C ARG A 20 -2.17 4.59 -16.06
N ARG A 21 -2.88 5.03 -15.02
CA ARG A 21 -4.09 5.88 -15.12
C ARG A 21 -3.93 7.26 -14.50
N ARG A 22 -2.92 7.47 -13.65
CA ARG A 22 -2.76 8.67 -12.82
C ARG A 22 -1.28 9.03 -12.66
N HIS A 23 -1.01 10.32 -12.45
CA HIS A 23 0.33 10.81 -12.19
C HIS A 23 0.93 10.23 -10.90
N SER A 24 2.25 10.05 -10.88
CA SER A 24 3.01 9.46 -9.76
C SER A 24 2.68 10.06 -8.39
N ASN A 25 2.48 11.38 -8.32
CA ASN A 25 2.17 12.06 -7.05
C ASN A 25 0.81 11.63 -6.48
N VAL A 26 -0.21 11.47 -7.35
CA VAL A 26 -1.55 11.02 -6.94
C VAL A 26 -1.48 9.59 -6.41
N VAL A 27 -0.70 8.74 -7.07
CA VAL A 27 -0.52 7.35 -6.66
C VAL A 27 0.24 7.26 -5.33
N ALA A 28 1.24 8.13 -5.10
CA ALA A 28 1.93 8.22 -3.81
C ALA A 28 0.96 8.61 -2.68
N CYS A 29 0.09 9.59 -2.91
CA CYS A 29 -0.96 9.96 -1.94
C CYS A 29 -1.95 8.80 -1.70
N ALA A 30 -2.36 8.08 -2.74
CA ALA A 30 -3.26 6.93 -2.61
C ALA A 30 -2.61 5.80 -1.78
N LEU A 31 -1.32 5.54 -2.00
CA LEU A 31 -0.55 4.59 -1.19
C LEU A 31 -0.50 5.04 0.28
N ALA A 32 -0.19 6.31 0.52
CA ALA A 32 -0.14 6.87 1.87
C ALA A 32 -1.51 6.76 2.57
N ASN A 33 -2.61 7.07 1.86
CA ASN A 33 -3.97 6.92 2.38
C ASN A 33 -4.25 5.46 2.78
N LYS A 34 -3.88 4.49 1.93
CA LYS A 34 -4.03 3.08 2.26
C LYS A 34 -3.29 2.70 3.54
N MET A 35 -2.05 3.18 3.72
CA MET A 35 -1.29 2.93 4.95
C MET A 35 -1.89 3.63 6.16
N ALA A 36 -2.33 4.89 6.01
CA ALA A 36 -3.00 5.64 7.07
C ALA A 36 -4.28 4.93 7.55
N ARG A 37 -5.06 4.32 6.65
CA ARG A 37 -6.24 3.52 7.04
C ARG A 37 -5.87 2.27 7.83
N ILE A 38 -4.76 1.61 7.51
CA ILE A 38 -4.26 0.45 8.27
C ILE A 38 -3.87 0.90 9.68
N VAL A 39 -3.07 1.96 9.79
CA VAL A 39 -2.67 2.55 11.08
C VAL A 39 -3.90 2.96 11.88
N TRP A 40 -4.85 3.65 11.26
CA TRP A 40 -6.09 4.05 11.92
C TRP A 40 -6.89 2.85 12.43
N ALA A 41 -7.02 1.77 11.65
CA ALA A 41 -7.73 0.58 12.08
C ALA A 41 -7.03 -0.11 13.27
N ILE A 42 -5.71 -0.06 13.34
CA ILE A 42 -4.92 -0.59 14.46
C ILE A 42 -5.16 0.26 15.71
N LEU A 43 -5.00 1.59 15.58
CA LEU A 43 -5.22 2.54 16.67
C LEU A 43 -6.66 2.49 17.19
N ALA A 44 -7.65 2.47 16.30
CA ALA A 44 -9.07 2.44 16.66
C ALA A 44 -9.49 1.14 17.35
N LYS A 45 -8.79 0.02 17.09
CA LYS A 45 -9.06 -1.28 17.73
C LYS A 45 -8.17 -1.55 18.94
N GLY A 46 -7.25 -0.64 19.29
CA GLY A 46 -6.27 -0.85 20.37
C GLY A 46 -5.36 -2.05 20.14
N GLY A 47 -5.20 -2.49 18.89
CA GLY A 47 -4.43 -3.66 18.53
C GLY A 47 -2.97 -3.34 18.24
N GLU A 48 -2.13 -4.36 18.20
CA GLU A 48 -0.76 -4.25 17.69
C GLU A 48 -0.71 -4.63 16.21
N TYR A 49 0.21 -4.02 15.46
CA TYR A 49 0.43 -4.39 14.07
C TYR A 49 0.96 -5.82 13.98
N ARG A 50 0.10 -6.74 13.52
CA ARG A 50 0.50 -8.09 13.16
C ARG A 50 0.78 -8.15 11.67
N ALA A 51 2.06 -8.08 11.31
CA ALA A 51 2.49 -8.38 9.96
C ALA A 51 2.11 -9.83 9.63
N GLN A 52 1.13 -10.02 8.75
CA GLN A 52 0.79 -11.35 8.28
C GLN A 52 1.97 -11.84 7.42
N PRO A 53 2.58 -13.00 7.72
CA PRO A 53 3.68 -13.51 6.92
C PRO A 53 3.18 -13.66 5.49
N ALA A 54 3.94 -13.09 4.55
CA ALA A 54 3.71 -13.33 3.14
C ALA A 54 4.01 -14.82 2.91
N ILE A 55 2.95 -15.63 2.90
CA ILE A 55 3.03 -17.03 2.47
C ILE A 55 3.62 -17.02 1.06
N ALA A 56 4.81 -17.61 0.95
CA ALA A 56 5.62 -17.69 -0.26
C ALA A 56 4.93 -18.52 -1.34
#